data_AF-A0A023EX11-F1
#
_entry.id   AF-A0A023EX11-F1
#
_cell.length_a   1.000
_cell.length_b   1.000
_cell.length_c   1.000
_cell.angle_alpha   90.00
_cell.angle_beta   90.00
_cell.angle_gamma   90.00
#
_symmetry.space_group_name_H-M   'P 1'
#
loop_
_entity.id
_entity.type
_entity.pdbx_description
1 polymer ?
#
loop_
_entity_poly.entity_id
_entity_poly.type
_entity_poly.pdbx_seq_one_letter_code
_entity_poly.pdbx_strand_id
1 'polypeptide(L)'
;VLIATDDYPQTKITEELQDKILLSLMKEIDNVEPRVAALRFNGYSLHAGSLKIACLDYYSKEWLKCVVPKCKPWVGAKLQVLDPQFLLKRIRVSVWIPGPIKAPHQILTHIALQNKDVDTSDWKVVSSKQEKGGQRLVIIMDESSWSEVMRLNALLYVNLHQVTLERLTK
;
A
#
# COMPACT_ATOMS: atom_id res chain seq x y z
N VAL A 1 -2.10 -4.34 -13.59
CA VAL A 1 -1.11 -3.25 -13.61
C VAL A 1 -1.34 -2.35 -12.42
N LEU A 2 -0.30 -1.74 -11.86
CA LEU A 2 -0.44 -0.77 -10.77
C LEU A 2 0.11 0.56 -11.21
N ILE A 3 -0.64 1.59 -10.90
CA ILE A 3 -0.29 2.98 -11.16
C ILE A 3 -0.06 3.62 -9.80
N ALA A 4 1.06 4.30 -9.65
CA ALA A 4 1.43 5.02 -8.44
C ALA A 4 2.07 6.36 -8.82
N THR A 5 2.25 7.25 -7.84
CA THR A 5 3.11 8.43 -8.03
C THR A 5 4.58 8.00 -8.15
N ASP A 6 5.42 8.86 -8.71
CA ASP A 6 6.85 8.59 -8.86
C ASP A 6 7.61 8.50 -7.52
N ASP A 7 7.10 9.17 -6.49
CA ASP A 7 7.61 9.18 -5.11
C ASP A 7 6.92 8.16 -4.18
N TYR A 8 6.09 7.27 -4.73
CA TYR A 8 5.44 6.21 -3.96
C TYR A 8 6.48 5.39 -3.14
N PRO A 9 6.23 5.12 -1.85
CA PRO A 9 4.94 5.23 -1.14
C PRO A 9 4.67 6.55 -0.41
N GLN A 10 5.48 7.60 -0.61
CA GLN A 10 5.32 8.87 0.12
C GLN A 10 4.01 9.57 -0.23
N THR A 11 3.71 9.72 -1.52
CA THR A 11 2.41 10.21 -1.96
C THR A 11 1.50 9.04 -2.33
N LYS A 12 0.37 8.90 -1.63
CA LYS A 12 -0.64 7.88 -1.89
C LYS A 12 -1.71 8.41 -2.84
N ILE A 13 -2.18 7.58 -3.77
CA ILE A 13 -3.35 7.86 -4.60
C ILE A 13 -4.61 7.74 -3.72
N THR A 14 -5.30 8.87 -3.56
CA THR A 14 -6.61 8.96 -2.90
C THR A 14 -7.74 8.72 -3.91
N GLU A 15 -8.98 8.63 -3.42
CA GLU A 15 -10.17 8.54 -4.30
C GLU A 15 -10.29 9.74 -5.25
N GLU A 16 -10.00 10.96 -4.76
CA GLU A 16 -10.02 12.15 -5.61
C GLU A 16 -8.97 12.09 -6.74
N LEU A 17 -7.75 11.63 -6.42
CA LEU A 17 -6.69 11.49 -7.42
C LEU A 17 -6.97 10.33 -8.38
N GLN A 18 -7.58 9.25 -7.90
CA GLN A 18 -8.02 8.12 -8.72
C GLN A 18 -8.90 8.59 -9.87
N ASP A 19 -9.95 9.38 -9.59
CA ASP A 19 -10.90 9.80 -10.61
C ASP A 19 -10.23 10.65 -11.70
N LYS A 20 -9.27 11.51 -11.30
CA LYS A 20 -8.46 12.29 -12.25
C LYS A 20 -7.60 11.37 -13.13
N ILE A 21 -7.01 10.30 -12.58
CA ILE A 21 -6.23 9.32 -13.35
C ILE A 21 -7.13 8.59 -14.34
N LEU A 22 -8.28 8.10 -13.90
CA LEU A 22 -9.21 7.36 -14.75
C LEU A 22 -9.72 8.23 -15.91
N LEU A 23 -10.10 9.48 -15.65
CA LEU A 23 -10.49 10.43 -16.70
C LEU A 23 -9.35 10.70 -17.69
N SER A 24 -8.11 10.83 -17.19
CA SER A 24 -6.94 11.00 -18.06
C SER A 24 -6.70 9.77 -18.92
N LEU A 25 -6.84 8.55 -18.38
CA LEU A 25 -6.67 7.32 -19.15
C LEU A 25 -7.77 7.12 -20.19
N MET A 26 -9.02 7.45 -19.87
CA MET A 26 -10.12 7.40 -20.83
C MET A 26 -9.86 8.31 -22.04
N LYS A 27 -9.36 9.53 -21.82
CA LYS A 27 -8.95 10.41 -22.92
C LYS A 27 -7.85 9.80 -23.80
N GLU A 28 -6.91 9.09 -23.20
CA GLU A 28 -5.85 8.39 -23.96
C GLU A 28 -6.42 7.20 -24.74
N ILE A 29 -7.41 6.49 -24.19
CA ILE A 29 -8.14 5.41 -24.87
C ILE A 29 -8.90 5.96 -26.09
N ASP A 30 -9.55 7.12 -25.97
CA ASP A 30 -10.29 7.76 -27.07
C ASP A 30 -9.40 8.10 -28.27
N ASN A 31 -8.09 8.26 -28.05
CA ASN A 31 -7.10 8.54 -29.10
C ASN A 31 -6.48 7.27 -29.73
N VAL A 32 -6.85 6.07 -29.28
CA VAL A 32 -6.30 4.83 -29.84
C VAL A 32 -7.01 4.45 -31.13
N GLU A 33 -6.22 4.32 -32.21
CA GLU A 33 -6.75 3.87 -33.49
C GLU A 33 -7.26 2.41 -33.42
N PRO A 34 -8.53 2.14 -33.74
CA PRO A 34 -9.15 0.82 -33.56
C PRO A 34 -8.49 -0.34 -34.30
N ARG A 35 -7.66 -0.06 -35.32
CA ARG A 35 -7.09 -1.07 -36.22
C ARG A 35 -5.77 -1.66 -35.71
N VAL A 36 -5.19 -1.13 -34.64
CA VAL A 36 -3.86 -1.53 -34.14
C VAL A 36 -3.96 -2.54 -33.00
N ALA A 37 -4.98 -2.45 -32.13
CA ALA A 37 -5.26 -3.44 -31.07
C ALA A 37 -6.57 -3.16 -30.33
N ALA A 38 -7.11 -4.17 -29.62
CA ALA A 38 -8.21 -4.00 -28.68
C ALA A 38 -7.67 -3.87 -27.25
N LEU A 39 -7.84 -2.71 -26.63
CA LEU A 39 -7.58 -2.56 -25.20
C LEU A 39 -8.67 -3.29 -24.39
N ARG A 40 -8.25 -4.16 -23.48
CA ARG A 40 -9.14 -4.99 -22.66
C ARG A 40 -8.81 -4.85 -21.18
N PHE A 41 -9.74 -4.22 -20.46
CA PHE A 41 -9.66 -4.02 -19.02
C PHE A 41 -10.85 -4.67 -18.31
N ASN A 42 -10.65 -5.12 -17.07
CA ASN A 42 -11.66 -5.78 -16.23
C ASN A 42 -11.79 -5.09 -14.87
N GLY A 43 -11.99 -3.77 -14.91
CA GLY A 43 -12.15 -2.93 -13.72
C GLY A 43 -10.85 -2.45 -13.09
N TYR A 44 -11.03 -1.70 -12.00
CA TYR A 44 -9.96 -1.10 -11.22
C TYR A 44 -10.27 -1.16 -9.72
N SER A 45 -9.24 -0.96 -8.89
CA SER A 45 -9.38 -0.86 -7.42
C SER A 45 -8.23 -0.06 -6.83
N LEU A 46 -8.48 0.68 -5.75
CA LEU A 46 -7.41 1.21 -4.92
C LEU A 46 -6.83 0.12 -4.03
N HIS A 47 -5.50 0.06 -3.97
CA HIS A 47 -4.79 -0.86 -3.12
C HIS A 47 -3.51 -0.21 -2.59
N ALA A 48 -3.42 -0.05 -1.27
CA ALA A 48 -2.23 0.47 -0.57
C ALA A 48 -1.68 1.76 -1.19
N GLY A 49 -2.54 2.76 -1.39
CA GLY A 49 -2.17 4.05 -1.99
C GLY A 49 -1.80 3.99 -3.48
N SER A 50 -2.14 2.91 -4.18
CA SER A 50 -1.91 2.76 -5.63
C SER A 50 -3.20 2.36 -6.35
N LEU A 51 -3.31 2.70 -7.64
CA LEU A 51 -4.45 2.33 -8.48
C LEU A 51 -4.13 1.05 -9.26
N LYS A 52 -4.83 -0.03 -8.95
CA LYS A 52 -4.72 -1.31 -9.66
C LYS A 52 -5.71 -1.34 -10.82
N ILE A 53 -5.22 -1.49 -12.04
CA ILE A 53 -6.02 -1.75 -13.24
C ILE A 53 -5.89 -3.23 -13.61
N ALA A 54 -7.01 -3.94 -13.78
CA ALA A 54 -7.01 -5.31 -14.27
C ALA A 54 -6.97 -5.33 -15.80
N CYS A 55 -5.86 -5.81 -16.38
CA CYS A 55 -5.70 -5.98 -17.82
C CYS A 55 -5.99 -7.44 -18.19
N LEU A 56 -6.74 -7.67 -19.27
CA LEU A 56 -7.09 -9.03 -19.72
C LEU A 56 -6.07 -9.61 -20.71
N ASP A 57 -5.15 -8.80 -21.21
CA ASP A 57 -4.09 -9.23 -22.13
C ASP A 57 -2.79 -8.45 -21.89
N TYR A 58 -1.72 -8.98 -22.50
CA TYR A 58 -0.38 -8.39 -22.44
C TYR A 58 -0.33 -7.01 -23.11
N TYR A 59 -1.04 -6.84 -24.23
CA TYR A 59 -1.04 -5.58 -24.98
C TYR A 59 -1.55 -4.42 -24.12
N SER A 60 -2.67 -4.60 -23.44
CA SER A 60 -3.28 -3.60 -22.54
C SER A 60 -2.36 -3.26 -21.36
N LYS A 61 -1.59 -4.25 -20.88
CA LYS A 61 -0.57 -4.02 -19.84
C LYS A 61 0.57 -3.15 -20.36
N GLU A 62 1.12 -3.45 -21.53
CA GLU A 62 2.23 -2.68 -22.11
C GLU A 62 1.78 -1.28 -22.55
N TRP A 63 0.57 -1.15 -23.07
CA TRP A 63 -0.01 0.15 -23.39
C TRP A 63 -0.06 1.07 -22.17
N LEU A 64 -0.55 0.57 -21.02
CA LEU A 64 -0.54 1.34 -19.77
C LEU A 64 0.88 1.75 -19.36
N LYS A 65 1.88 0.88 -19.50
CA LYS A 65 3.29 1.23 -19.19
C LYS A 65 3.81 2.37 -20.07
N CYS A 66 3.37 2.46 -21.32
CA CYS A 66 3.79 3.52 -22.23
C CYS A 66 3.05 4.84 -21.98
N VAL A 67 1.77 4.77 -21.63
CA VAL A 67 0.88 5.94 -21.55
C VAL A 67 0.93 6.60 -20.17
N VAL A 68 0.85 5.82 -19.09
CA VAL A 68 0.76 6.33 -17.72
C VAL A 68 1.88 7.33 -17.36
N PRO A 69 3.16 7.11 -17.70
CA PRO A 69 4.22 8.07 -17.38
C PRO A 69 4.07 9.42 -18.09
N LYS A 70 3.34 9.46 -19.22
CA LYS A 70 3.08 10.65 -20.01
C LYS A 70 1.84 11.40 -19.54
N CYS A 71 0.91 10.72 -18.88
CA CYS A 71 -0.31 11.34 -18.37
C CYS A 71 0.01 12.43 -17.32
N LYS A 72 -0.71 13.56 -17.43
CA LYS A 72 -0.67 14.67 -16.47
C LYS A 72 -2.08 14.96 -15.95
N PRO A 73 -2.65 14.08 -15.11
CA PRO A 73 -4.01 14.25 -14.59
C PRO A 73 -4.19 15.46 -13.66
N TRP A 74 -3.11 16.01 -13.11
CA TRP A 74 -3.09 17.27 -12.37
C TRP A 74 -1.76 18.00 -12.56
N VAL A 75 -1.68 19.26 -12.12
CA VAL A 75 -0.47 20.08 -12.19
C VAL A 75 0.65 19.42 -11.38
N GLY A 76 1.77 19.15 -12.04
CA GLY A 76 2.94 18.51 -11.40
C GLY A 76 2.83 16.99 -11.26
N ALA A 77 1.76 16.35 -11.74
CA ALA A 77 1.61 14.90 -11.66
C ALA A 77 2.79 14.17 -12.32
N LYS A 78 3.36 13.21 -11.60
CA LYS A 78 4.33 12.26 -12.11
C LYS A 78 3.87 10.88 -11.68
N LEU A 79 3.48 10.08 -12.67
CA LEU A 79 2.95 8.75 -12.47
C LEU A 79 3.91 7.72 -13.04
N GLN A 80 3.88 6.52 -12.48
CA GLN A 80 4.61 5.39 -12.96
C GLN A 80 3.76 4.13 -12.91
N VAL A 81 4.11 3.18 -13.77
CA VAL A 81 3.59 1.82 -13.68
C VAL A 81 4.55 0.97 -12.87
N LEU A 82 4.07 0.44 -11.76
CA LEU A 82 4.81 -0.53 -10.97
C LEU A 82 4.45 -1.95 -11.44
N ASP A 83 5.46 -2.81 -11.57
CA ASP A 83 5.18 -4.24 -11.69
C ASP A 83 4.60 -4.75 -10.36
N PRO A 84 3.55 -5.59 -10.35
CA PRO A 84 3.02 -6.17 -9.12
C PRO A 84 4.04 -6.84 -8.22
N GLN A 85 5.18 -7.32 -8.75
CA GLN A 85 6.28 -7.83 -7.92
C GLN A 85 7.03 -6.74 -7.12
N PHE A 86 6.93 -5.48 -7.56
CA PHE A 86 7.39 -4.29 -6.84
C PHE A 86 6.32 -3.69 -5.94
N LEU A 87 5.12 -4.30 -5.83
CA LEU A 87 4.22 -4.00 -4.73
C LEU A 87 5.01 -4.21 -3.45
N LEU A 88 5.26 -3.08 -2.76
CA LEU A 88 5.74 -2.93 -1.40
C LEU A 88 6.28 -4.24 -0.85
N LYS A 89 7.61 -4.41 -0.85
CA LYS A 89 8.25 -5.49 -0.10
C LYS A 89 7.59 -5.53 1.27
N ARG A 90 6.69 -6.49 1.46
CA ARG A 90 5.84 -6.53 2.63
C ARG A 90 6.75 -6.79 3.82
N ILE A 91 6.95 -5.77 4.65
CA ILE A 91 7.85 -5.87 5.78
C ILE A 91 7.11 -6.67 6.84
N ARG A 92 7.71 -7.80 7.22
CA ARG A 92 7.24 -8.61 8.34
C ARG A 92 7.96 -8.11 9.57
N VAL A 93 7.20 -7.75 10.59
CA VAL A 93 7.73 -7.40 11.90
C VAL A 93 7.14 -8.32 12.95
N SER A 94 7.92 -8.63 13.98
CA SER A 94 7.42 -9.23 15.21
C SER A 94 7.28 -8.15 16.28
N VAL A 95 6.25 -8.26 17.10
CA VAL A 95 6.08 -7.42 18.27
C VAL A 95 5.55 -8.26 19.44
N TRP A 96 6.11 -8.06 20.62
CA TRP A 96 5.63 -8.64 21.86
C TRP A 96 4.68 -7.65 22.55
N ILE A 97 3.46 -8.10 22.84
CA ILE A 97 2.42 -7.31 23.52
C ILE A 97 2.24 -7.89 24.94
N PRO A 98 2.74 -7.20 25.99
CA PRO A 98 2.56 -7.65 27.36
C PRO A 98 1.11 -7.47 27.84
N GLY A 99 0.71 -8.31 28.80
CA GLY A 99 -0.58 -8.21 29.50
C GLY A 99 -1.66 -9.16 28.96
N PRO A 100 -2.95 -8.84 29.19
CA PRO A 100 -4.06 -9.71 28.78
C PRO A 100 -4.09 -9.94 27.27
N ILE A 101 -4.45 -11.17 26.87
CA ILE A 101 -4.62 -11.52 25.48
C ILE A 101 -5.83 -10.78 24.90
N LYS A 102 -5.62 -10.14 23.76
CA LYS A 102 -6.62 -9.37 23.00
C LYS A 102 -6.69 -9.88 21.57
N ALA A 103 -7.82 -9.68 20.92
CA ALA A 103 -7.95 -10.03 19.51
C ALA A 103 -7.01 -9.15 18.65
N PRO A 104 -6.39 -9.70 17.59
CA PRO A 104 -5.47 -8.97 16.72
C PRO A 104 -5.99 -7.61 16.23
N HIS A 105 -7.28 -7.55 15.84
CA HIS A 105 -7.89 -6.31 15.37
C HIS A 105 -7.94 -5.22 16.46
N GLN A 106 -8.21 -5.59 17.72
CA GLN A 106 -8.22 -4.64 18.83
C GLN A 106 -6.82 -4.05 19.08
N ILE A 107 -5.78 -4.87 18.92
CA ILE A 107 -4.39 -4.43 19.09
C ILE A 107 -4.02 -3.44 17.98
N LEU A 108 -4.35 -3.74 16.72
CA LEU A 108 -4.13 -2.80 15.62
C LEU A 108 -4.89 -1.48 15.84
N THR A 109 -6.14 -1.53 16.29
CA THR A 109 -6.91 -0.33 16.65
C THR A 109 -6.21 0.49 17.73
N HIS A 110 -5.68 -0.15 18.77
CA HIS A 110 -4.96 0.56 19.83
C HIS A 110 -3.64 1.17 19.33
N ILE A 111 -2.89 0.46 18.47
CA ILE A 111 -1.68 1.01 17.84
C ILE A 111 -2.04 2.25 17.01
N ALA A 112 -3.08 2.17 16.18
CA ALA A 112 -3.54 3.29 15.36
C ALA A 112 -3.92 4.52 16.21
N LEU A 113 -4.63 4.30 17.32
CA LEU A 113 -5.09 5.38 18.20
C LEU A 113 -3.95 6.02 19.00
N GLN A 114 -2.93 5.24 19.37
CA GLN A 114 -1.85 5.68 20.25
C GLN A 114 -0.61 6.18 19.50
N ASN A 115 -0.51 5.98 18.18
CA ASN A 115 0.63 6.37 17.36
C ASN A 115 0.17 7.15 16.12
N LYS A 116 -0.33 8.37 16.31
CA LYS A 116 -0.88 9.22 15.23
C LYS A 116 0.13 9.56 14.12
N ASP A 117 1.42 9.45 14.41
CA ASP A 117 2.50 9.74 13.48
C ASP A 117 2.88 8.54 12.59
N VAL A 118 2.14 7.42 12.68
CA VAL A 118 2.36 6.20 11.89
C VAL A 118 1.06 5.82 11.21
N ASP A 119 1.07 5.74 9.88
CA ASP A 119 -0.07 5.24 9.13
C ASP A 119 -0.18 3.71 9.26
N THR A 120 -1.18 3.24 10.00
CA THR A 120 -1.43 1.81 10.20
C THR A 120 -2.52 1.23 9.29
N SER A 121 -3.04 2.00 8.34
CA SER A 121 -4.21 1.61 7.53
C SER A 121 -4.02 0.31 6.74
N ASP A 122 -2.79 0.06 6.27
CA ASP A 122 -2.43 -1.11 5.47
C ASP A 122 -1.85 -2.28 6.32
N TRP A 123 -1.83 -2.16 7.65
CA TRP A 123 -1.23 -3.17 8.53
C TRP A 123 -2.13 -4.40 8.66
N LYS A 124 -1.50 -5.59 8.64
CA LYS A 124 -2.21 -6.86 8.80
C LYS A 124 -1.48 -7.80 9.74
N VAL A 125 -2.18 -8.32 10.74
CA VAL A 125 -1.66 -9.40 11.58
C VAL A 125 -1.77 -10.71 10.82
N VAL A 126 -0.64 -11.40 10.62
CA VAL A 126 -0.58 -12.70 9.93
C VAL A 126 -0.27 -13.87 10.87
N SER A 127 0.14 -13.58 12.09
CA SER A 127 0.32 -14.58 13.14
C SER A 127 0.08 -13.94 14.50
N SER A 128 -0.58 -14.67 15.40
CA SER A 128 -0.69 -14.34 16.81
C SER A 128 -0.43 -15.60 17.62
N LYS A 129 0.47 -15.51 18.59
CA LYS A 129 0.83 -16.60 19.49
C LYS A 129 0.77 -16.10 20.92
N GLN A 130 0.03 -16.79 21.77
CA GLN A 130 0.05 -16.52 23.21
C GLN A 130 1.37 -17.05 23.79
N GLU A 131 2.06 -16.23 24.59
CA GLU A 131 3.25 -16.64 25.33
C GLU A 131 3.08 -16.22 26.80
N LYS A 132 4.00 -16.62 27.67
CA LYS A 132 3.85 -16.34 29.11
C LYS A 132 3.83 -14.82 29.35
N GLY A 133 2.73 -14.31 29.90
CA GLY A 133 2.58 -12.89 30.25
C GLY A 133 2.17 -11.96 29.11
N GLY A 134 1.75 -12.48 27.95
CA GLY A 134 1.34 -11.67 26.82
C GLY A 134 1.12 -12.45 25.51
N GLN A 135 1.22 -11.76 24.39
CA GLN A 135 1.12 -12.36 23.06
C GLN A 135 2.12 -11.77 22.09
N ARG A 136 2.67 -12.61 21.21
CA ARG A 136 3.54 -12.20 20.12
C ARG A 136 2.73 -12.13 18.84
N LEU A 137 2.82 -11.00 18.14
CA LEU A 137 2.22 -10.82 16.83
C LEU A 137 3.29 -10.81 15.74
N VAL A 138 2.91 -11.27 14.55
CA VAL A 138 3.61 -10.95 13.32
C VAL A 138 2.70 -10.05 12.50
N ILE A 139 3.18 -8.84 12.23
CA ILE A 139 2.47 -7.82 11.47
C ILE A 139 3.16 -7.69 10.12
N ILE A 140 2.36 -7.55 9.08
CA ILE A 140 2.80 -7.15 7.75
C ILE A 140 2.41 -5.70 7.53
N MET A 141 3.37 -4.89 7.06
CA MET A 141 3.17 -3.49 6.73
C MET A 141 3.91 -3.10 5.45
N ASP A 142 3.63 -1.89 4.97
CA ASP A 142 4.34 -1.27 3.87
C ASP A 142 5.66 -0.62 4.32
N GLU A 143 6.52 -0.26 3.36
CA GLU A 143 7.85 0.31 3.64
C GLU A 143 7.78 1.75 4.17
N SER A 144 6.74 2.51 3.82
CA SER A 144 6.44 3.83 4.39
C SER A 144 6.19 3.74 5.90
N SER A 145 5.27 2.87 6.31
CA SER A 145 4.93 2.61 7.71
C SER A 145 6.18 2.21 8.49
N TRP A 146 7.00 1.32 7.91
CA TRP A 146 8.24 0.91 8.54
C TRP A 146 9.24 2.06 8.69
N SER A 147 9.33 2.94 7.68
CA SER A 147 10.20 4.12 7.73
C SER A 147 9.75 5.10 8.83
N GLU A 148 8.44 5.30 8.99
CA GLU A 148 7.85 6.10 10.08
C GLU A 148 8.14 5.48 11.45
N VAL A 149 7.93 4.17 11.59
CA VAL A 149 8.26 3.39 12.79
C VAL A 149 9.76 3.51 13.14
N MET A 150 10.65 3.42 12.14
CA MET A 150 12.10 3.55 12.35
C MET A 150 12.52 4.97 12.74
N ARG A 151 11.83 6.00 12.23
CA ARG A 151 12.01 7.39 12.69
C ARG A 151 11.70 7.54 14.18
N LEU A 152 10.83 6.68 14.72
CA LEU A 152 10.48 6.57 16.13
C LEU A 152 11.33 5.52 16.88
N ASN A 153 12.51 5.16 16.36
CA ASN A 153 13.41 4.13 16.92
C ASN A 153 12.74 2.76 17.09
N ALA A 154 11.82 2.42 16.20
CA ALA A 154 11.01 1.21 16.23
C ALA A 154 10.12 1.06 17.49
N LEU A 155 9.87 2.15 18.21
CA LEU A 155 9.03 2.18 19.40
C LEU A 155 7.60 2.60 19.06
N LEU A 156 6.63 1.86 19.60
CA LEU A 156 5.21 2.20 19.52
C LEU A 156 4.55 2.08 20.88
N TYR A 157 3.48 2.83 21.07
CA TYR A 157 2.58 2.71 22.21
C TYR A 157 1.45 1.75 21.88
N VAL A 158 1.17 0.81 22.78
CA VAL A 158 0.05 -0.12 22.64
C VAL A 158 -0.51 -0.51 24.01
N ASN A 159 -1.82 -0.43 24.16
CA ASN A 159 -2.50 -0.61 25.44
C ASN A 159 -1.95 0.35 26.51
N LEU A 160 -1.12 -0.16 27.42
CA LEU A 160 -0.51 0.54 28.54
C LEU A 160 1.03 0.41 28.53
N HIS A 161 1.61 0.07 27.38
CA HIS A 161 3.02 -0.25 27.26
C HIS A 161 3.65 0.40 26.02
N GLN A 162 4.95 0.66 26.12
CA GLN A 162 5.80 0.91 24.95
C GLN A 162 6.39 -0.42 24.49
N VAL A 163 6.32 -0.71 23.19
CA VAL A 163 6.79 -1.95 22.58
C VAL A 163 7.75 -1.63 21.44
N THR A 164 8.65 -2.57 21.13
CA THR A 164 9.58 -2.46 20.02
C THR A 164 9.18 -3.40 18.90
N LEU A 165 9.23 -2.94 17.66
CA LEU A 165 9.01 -3.76 16.47
C LEU A 165 10.34 -4.32 15.96
N GLU A 166 10.39 -5.63 15.80
CA GLU A 166 11.56 -6.34 15.29
C GLU A 166 11.31 -6.76 13.84
N ARG A 167 12.08 -6.23 12.89
CA ARG A 167 11.98 -6.66 11.49
C ARG A 167 12.42 -8.12 11.38
N LEU A 168 11.54 -8.96 10.84
CA LEU A 168 11.85 -10.33 10.50
C LEU A 168 12.52 -10.36 9.14
N THR A 169 13.80 -10.72 9.12
CA THR A 169 14.51 -11.08 7.88
C THR A 169 14.04 -12.45 7.44
N LYS A 170 13.48 -12.51 6.23
CA LYS A 170 13.36 -13.76 5.47
C LYS A 170 14.59 -13.90 4.59
#